data_AF-A0A024VJN2-F1
#
_entry.id   AF-A0A024VJN2-F1
#
_cell.length_a   1.000
_cell.length_b   1.000
_cell.length_c   1.000
_cell.angle_alpha   90.00
_cell.angle_beta   90.00
_cell.angle_gamma   90.00
#
_symmetry.space_group_name_H-M   'P 1'
#
loop_
_entity.id
_entity.type
_entity.pdbx_description
1 polymer ?
#
loop_
_entity_poly.entity_id
_entity_poly.type
_entity_poly.pdbx_seq_one_letter_code
_entity_poly.pdbx_strand_id
1 'polypeptide(L)'
;MEQKYGIVNDDEKLNEYNDSIRYREYKKYIRNVQLNFEKILTEFNDNLNKYDNGYKNRIPNKQEEDEINEFLLKNKKKIQDLEYLHKDGIQNLDTMKKYFNKYSTYSIEITRYFSIFDKFKIQLQTMKNSMDKAYFHNNIYLKKKKENNNNINNTSIFDGNNKNNNNNMNHVFSERIALENSLSELDNMLSVGEILKGLSSYL
;
A
#
# COMPACT_ATOMS: atom_id res chain seq x y z
N MET A 1 31.26 -65.43 9.96
CA MET A 1 30.13 -64.71 9.33
C MET A 1 30.69 -63.49 8.65
N GLU A 2 30.70 -63.47 7.31
CA GLU A 2 31.23 -62.35 6.54
C GLU A 2 30.28 -61.16 6.63
N GLN A 3 30.80 -59.99 7.05
CA GLN A 3 30.07 -58.75 7.02
C GLN A 3 29.96 -58.27 5.57
N LYS A 4 28.77 -58.38 4.97
CA LYS A 4 28.46 -57.74 3.70
C LYS A 4 28.28 -56.25 3.94
N TYR A 5 29.31 -55.46 3.66
CA TYR A 5 29.16 -54.01 3.50
C TYR A 5 28.31 -53.76 2.26
N GLY A 6 27.09 -53.27 2.46
CA GLY A 6 26.27 -52.76 1.38
C GLY A 6 27.03 -51.63 0.69
N ILE A 7 27.29 -51.80 -0.60
CA ILE A 7 27.76 -50.71 -1.47
C ILE A 7 26.63 -49.68 -1.45
N VAL A 8 26.83 -48.61 -0.68
CA VAL A 8 25.96 -47.44 -0.71
C VAL A 8 26.18 -46.82 -2.07
N ASN A 9 25.11 -46.75 -2.89
CA ASN A 9 25.16 -46.16 -4.21
C ASN A 9 25.67 -44.70 -4.09
N ASP A 10 26.91 -44.45 -4.54
CA ASP A 10 27.54 -43.12 -4.48
C ASP A 10 26.71 -42.05 -5.22
N ASP A 11 25.89 -42.46 -6.19
CA ASP A 11 24.98 -41.59 -6.95
C ASP A 11 23.89 -40.93 -6.09
N GLU A 12 23.39 -41.58 -5.03
CA GLU A 12 22.40 -40.98 -4.13
C GLU A 12 23.03 -39.86 -3.28
N LYS A 13 24.24 -40.07 -2.76
CA LYS A 13 24.96 -39.05 -1.98
C LYS A 13 25.39 -37.85 -2.83
N LEU A 14 25.77 -38.09 -4.09
CA LEU A 14 26.15 -37.01 -5.01
C LEU A 14 24.94 -36.11 -5.36
N ASN A 15 23.76 -36.71 -5.51
CA ASN A 15 22.51 -35.99 -5.77
C ASN A 15 22.04 -35.17 -4.57
N GLU A 16 22.10 -35.71 -3.34
CA GLU A 16 21.79 -34.96 -2.12
C GLU A 16 22.71 -33.74 -1.92
N TYR A 17 23.99 -33.87 -2.22
CA TYR A 17 24.95 -32.76 -2.15
C TYR A 17 24.61 -31.64 -3.16
N ASN A 18 24.23 -32.00 -4.39
CA ASN A 18 23.86 -31.04 -5.42
C ASN A 18 22.53 -30.32 -5.09
N ASP A 19 21.54 -31.04 -4.58
CA ASP A 19 20.27 -30.48 -4.12
C ASP A 19 20.46 -29.49 -2.97
N SER A 20 21.36 -29.81 -2.03
CA SER A 20 21.72 -28.92 -0.92
C SER A 20 22.36 -27.60 -1.39
N ILE A 21 23.27 -27.65 -2.37
CA ILE A 21 23.86 -26.45 -2.98
C ILE A 21 22.78 -25.60 -3.65
N ARG A 22 21.93 -26.21 -4.48
CA ARG A 22 20.84 -25.47 -5.17
C ARG A 22 19.89 -24.84 -4.16
N TYR A 23 19.49 -25.58 -3.14
CA TYR A 23 18.60 -25.09 -2.09
C TYR A 23 19.18 -23.85 -1.40
N ARG A 24 20.49 -23.85 -1.11
CA ARG A 24 21.19 -22.71 -0.52
C ARG A 24 21.14 -21.46 -1.40
N GLU A 25 21.30 -21.60 -2.71
CA GLU A 25 21.22 -20.46 -3.64
C GLU A 25 19.80 -19.88 -3.71
N TYR A 26 18.78 -20.74 -3.81
CA TYR A 26 17.38 -20.32 -3.72
C TYR A 26 17.07 -19.61 -2.40
N LYS A 27 17.53 -20.16 -1.27
CA LYS A 27 17.36 -19.55 0.05
C LYS A 27 18.02 -18.17 0.15
N LYS A 28 19.23 -18.02 -0.40
CA LYS A 28 19.95 -16.73 -0.45
C LYS A 28 19.15 -15.70 -1.27
N TYR A 29 18.58 -16.13 -2.40
CA TYR A 29 17.71 -15.30 -3.21
C TYR A 29 16.48 -14.80 -2.44
N ILE A 30 15.74 -15.71 -1.83
CA ILE A 30 14.56 -15.36 -1.01
C ILE A 30 14.93 -14.39 0.11
N ARG A 31 16.08 -14.58 0.76
CA ARG A 31 16.54 -13.66 1.80
C ARG A 31 16.81 -12.25 1.26
N ASN A 32 17.41 -12.14 0.07
CA ASN A 32 17.63 -10.85 -0.58
C ASN A 32 16.30 -10.16 -0.94
N VAL A 33 15.32 -10.91 -1.45
CA VAL A 33 13.98 -10.39 -1.73
C VAL A 33 13.34 -9.83 -0.44
N GLN A 34 13.42 -10.56 0.67
CA GLN A 34 12.92 -10.10 1.97
C GLN A 34 13.59 -8.80 2.43
N LEU A 35 14.92 -8.74 2.40
CA LEU A 35 15.66 -7.55 2.83
C LEU A 35 15.32 -6.33 1.98
N ASN A 36 15.19 -6.50 0.67
CA ASN A 36 14.79 -5.42 -0.24
C ASN A 36 13.35 -4.98 0.01
N PHE A 37 12.44 -5.91 0.27
CA PHE A 37 11.05 -5.61 0.60
C PHE A 37 10.97 -4.77 1.89
N GLU A 38 11.63 -5.22 2.96
CA GLU A 38 11.66 -4.53 4.25
C GLU A 38 12.30 -3.13 4.15
N LYS A 39 13.36 -2.98 3.36
CA LYS A 39 13.99 -1.68 3.11
C LYS A 39 13.01 -0.71 2.45
N ILE A 40 12.39 -1.10 1.33
CA ILE A 40 11.47 -0.23 0.60
C ILE A 40 10.25 0.11 1.46
N LEU A 41 9.73 -0.86 2.23
CA LEU A 41 8.65 -0.66 3.18
C LEU A 41 9.00 0.40 4.24
N THR A 42 10.19 0.32 4.83
CA THR A 42 10.66 1.28 5.83
C THR A 42 10.73 2.69 5.24
N GLU A 43 11.37 2.83 4.08
CA GLU A 43 11.49 4.14 3.45
C GLU A 43 10.14 4.72 3.00
N PHE A 44 9.17 3.87 2.62
CA PHE A 44 7.82 4.32 2.31
C PHE A 44 7.11 4.85 3.57
N ASN A 45 7.21 4.13 4.68
CA ASN A 45 6.60 4.56 5.94
C ASN A 45 7.19 5.88 6.44
N ASP A 46 8.52 6.05 6.33
CA ASP A 46 9.19 7.31 6.66
C ASP A 46 8.68 8.47 5.79
N ASN A 47 8.50 8.23 4.50
CA ASN A 47 7.91 9.20 3.60
C ASN A 47 6.47 9.52 4.00
N LEU A 48 5.64 8.51 4.27
CA LEU A 48 4.24 8.69 4.64
C LEU A 48 4.10 9.50 5.92
N ASN A 49 4.95 9.25 6.92
CA ASN A 49 4.99 10.02 8.16
C ASN A 49 5.36 11.49 7.92
N LYS A 50 6.29 11.77 6.99
CA LYS A 50 6.60 13.14 6.57
C LYS A 50 5.39 13.81 5.92
N TYR A 51 4.68 13.10 5.05
CA TYR A 51 3.47 13.61 4.41
C TYR A 51 2.39 13.95 5.44
N ASP A 52 2.11 13.02 6.36
CA ASP A 52 1.09 13.17 7.39
C ASP A 52 1.38 14.33 8.36
N ASN A 53 2.64 14.52 8.74
CA ASN A 53 3.03 15.61 9.64
C ASN A 53 3.14 16.98 8.93
N GLY A 54 3.40 16.99 7.63
CA GLY A 54 3.64 18.22 6.86
C GLY A 54 2.39 18.84 6.24
N TYR A 55 1.53 18.02 5.63
CA TYR A 55 0.54 18.53 4.66
C TYR A 55 -0.91 18.17 5.00
N LYS A 56 -1.13 17.17 5.86
CA LYS A 56 -2.46 16.58 6.13
C LYS A 56 -3.54 17.55 6.61
N ASN A 57 -3.14 18.66 7.22
CA ASN A 57 -4.06 19.61 7.88
C ASN A 57 -3.93 21.06 7.39
N ARG A 58 -3.21 21.33 6.30
CA ARG A 58 -3.02 22.71 5.82
C ARG A 58 -3.12 22.84 4.31
N ILE A 59 -3.32 24.07 3.84
CA ILE A 59 -3.40 24.44 2.43
C ILE A 59 -1.96 24.60 1.89
N PRO A 60 -1.40 23.63 1.14
CA PRO A 60 -0.08 23.78 0.56
C PRO A 60 0.00 24.93 -0.44
N ASN A 61 1.06 25.72 -0.31
CA ASN A 61 1.46 26.70 -1.30
C ASN A 61 1.94 25.99 -2.59
N LYS A 62 2.24 26.76 -3.65
CA LYS A 62 2.60 26.18 -4.96
C LYS A 62 3.87 25.30 -4.91
N GLN A 63 4.84 25.64 -4.08
CA GLN A 63 6.07 24.85 -3.92
C GLN A 63 5.78 23.54 -3.18
N GLU A 64 4.92 23.57 -2.18
CA GLU A 64 4.46 22.39 -1.44
C GLU A 64 3.60 21.45 -2.32
N GLU A 65 2.87 21.98 -3.32
CA GLU A 65 2.15 21.16 -4.31
C GLU A 65 3.12 20.32 -5.18
N ASP A 66 4.25 20.91 -5.60
CA ASP A 66 5.28 20.19 -6.36
C ASP A 66 5.93 19.09 -5.51
N GLU A 67 6.21 19.37 -4.24
CA GLU A 67 6.73 18.39 -3.27
C GLU A 67 5.75 17.22 -3.03
N ILE A 68 4.45 17.52 -2.91
CA ILE A 68 3.40 16.51 -2.78
C ILE A 68 3.32 15.64 -4.04
N ASN A 69 3.37 16.24 -5.23
CA ASN A 69 3.35 15.50 -6.49
C ASN A 69 4.57 14.58 -6.63
N GLU A 70 5.76 15.07 -6.25
CA GLU A 70 6.98 14.27 -6.23
C GLU A 70 6.88 13.12 -5.21
N PHE A 71 6.34 13.40 -4.01
CA PHE A 71 6.05 12.38 -3.00
C PHE A 71 5.13 11.29 -3.56
N LEU A 72 4.03 11.67 -4.23
CA LEU A 72 3.07 10.73 -4.78
C LEU A 72 3.71 9.85 -5.86
N LEU A 73 4.49 10.45 -6.76
CA LEU A 73 5.18 9.74 -7.83
C LEU A 73 6.22 8.75 -7.29
N LYS A 74 7.07 9.19 -6.33
CA LYS A 74 8.09 8.35 -5.71
C LYS A 74 7.48 7.15 -5.01
N ASN A 75 6.44 7.35 -4.21
CA ASN A 75 5.81 6.26 -3.47
C ASN A 75 4.99 5.33 -4.35
N LYS A 76 4.39 5.82 -5.44
CA LYS A 76 3.78 4.96 -6.46
C LYS A 76 4.81 4.00 -7.06
N LYS A 77 6.01 4.47 -7.41
CA LYS A 77 7.10 3.61 -7.90
C LYS A 77 7.49 2.55 -6.85
N LYS A 78 7.62 2.95 -5.57
CA LYS A 78 7.93 2.00 -4.48
C LYS A 78 6.89 0.89 -4.35
N ILE A 79 5.60 1.20 -4.50
CA ILE A 79 4.54 0.18 -4.50
C ILE A 79 4.74 -0.82 -5.65
N GLN A 80 5.05 -0.33 -6.85
CA GLN A 80 5.32 -1.19 -8.01
C GLN A 80 6.55 -2.09 -7.79
N ASP A 81 7.62 -1.54 -7.20
CA ASP A 81 8.82 -2.30 -6.86
C ASP A 81 8.51 -3.40 -5.84
N LEU A 82 7.66 -3.13 -4.85
CA LEU A 82 7.20 -4.13 -3.87
C LEU A 82 6.28 -5.19 -4.48
N GLU A 83 5.39 -4.83 -5.40
CA GLU A 83 4.58 -5.78 -6.18
C GLU A 83 5.46 -6.74 -6.97
N TYR A 84 6.49 -6.20 -7.63
CA TYR A 84 7.47 -6.98 -8.36
C TYR A 84 8.21 -7.95 -7.44
N LEU A 85 8.79 -7.46 -6.34
CA LEU A 85 9.52 -8.31 -5.37
C LEU A 85 8.62 -9.39 -4.77
N HIS A 86 7.38 -9.07 -4.43
CA HIS A 86 6.43 -10.05 -3.92
C HIS A 86 6.15 -11.15 -4.95
N LYS A 87 5.82 -10.76 -6.19
CA LYS A 87 5.52 -11.71 -7.27
C LYS A 87 6.71 -12.61 -7.59
N ASP A 88 7.88 -12.00 -7.73
CA ASP A 88 9.13 -12.68 -8.03
C ASP A 88 9.53 -13.67 -6.92
N GLY A 89 9.43 -13.25 -5.66
CA GLY A 89 9.69 -14.13 -4.54
C GLY A 89 8.70 -15.30 -4.42
N ILE A 90 7.39 -15.08 -4.66
CA ILE A 90 6.40 -16.17 -4.73
C ILE A 90 6.74 -17.16 -5.85
N GLN A 91 7.08 -16.67 -7.05
CA GLN A 91 7.45 -17.53 -8.17
C GLN A 91 8.71 -18.37 -7.85
N ASN A 92 9.68 -17.77 -7.16
CA ASN A 92 10.87 -18.45 -6.70
C ASN A 92 10.53 -19.53 -5.63
N LEU A 93 9.65 -19.22 -4.67
CA LEU A 93 9.18 -20.19 -3.67
C LEU A 93 8.38 -21.34 -4.29
N ASP A 94 7.54 -21.08 -5.29
CA ASP A 94 6.83 -22.12 -6.03
C ASP A 94 7.81 -23.06 -6.73
N THR A 95 8.89 -22.50 -7.26
CA THR A 95 9.99 -23.27 -7.87
C THR A 95 10.69 -24.13 -6.83
N MET A 96 11.05 -23.55 -5.67
CA MET A 96 11.62 -24.31 -4.55
C MET A 96 10.70 -25.45 -4.10
N LYS A 97 9.40 -25.17 -3.94
CA LYS A 97 8.41 -26.17 -3.52
C LYS A 97 8.35 -27.33 -4.51
N LYS A 98 8.39 -27.07 -5.82
CA LYS A 98 8.41 -28.11 -6.85
C LYS A 98 9.67 -28.97 -6.81
N TYR A 99 10.84 -28.36 -6.64
CA TYR A 99 12.12 -29.08 -6.64
C TYR A 99 12.39 -29.84 -5.35
N PHE A 100 12.00 -29.30 -4.19
CA PHE A 100 12.43 -29.79 -2.88
C PHE A 100 11.30 -30.45 -2.06
N ASN A 101 10.12 -30.71 -2.64
CA ASN A 101 8.98 -31.32 -1.92
C ASN A 101 9.26 -32.71 -1.33
N LYS A 102 10.26 -33.42 -1.87
CA LYS A 102 10.64 -34.76 -1.41
C LYS A 102 11.25 -34.74 -0.01
N TYR A 103 11.88 -33.63 0.38
CA TYR A 103 12.57 -33.49 1.66
C TYR A 103 11.70 -32.70 2.64
N SER A 104 11.22 -33.35 3.69
CA SER A 104 10.32 -32.76 4.70
C SER A 104 10.90 -31.50 5.35
N THR A 105 12.21 -31.49 5.65
CA THR A 105 12.91 -30.36 6.24
C THR A 105 12.83 -29.10 5.36
N TYR A 106 13.12 -29.23 4.07
CA TYR A 106 13.05 -28.12 3.12
C TYR A 106 11.60 -27.68 2.91
N SER A 107 10.66 -28.63 2.84
CA SER A 107 9.23 -28.34 2.72
C SER A 107 8.70 -27.47 3.87
N ILE A 108 9.11 -27.76 5.11
CA ILE A 108 8.73 -26.96 6.29
C ILE A 108 9.29 -25.54 6.19
N GLU A 109 10.56 -25.39 5.81
CA GLU A 109 11.19 -24.06 5.69
C GLU A 109 10.59 -23.24 4.53
N ILE A 110 10.32 -23.86 3.38
CA ILE A 110 9.63 -23.23 2.25
C ILE A 110 8.23 -22.75 2.67
N THR A 111 7.50 -23.56 3.44
CA THR A 111 6.18 -23.16 3.97
C THR A 111 6.29 -21.94 4.88
N ARG A 112 7.32 -21.86 5.74
CA ARG A 112 7.58 -20.67 6.56
C ARG A 112 7.86 -19.44 5.70
N TYR A 113 8.58 -19.58 4.59
CA TYR A 113 8.79 -18.48 3.67
C TYR A 113 7.50 -18.00 3.01
N PHE A 114 6.61 -18.91 2.58
CA PHE A 114 5.29 -18.51 2.08
C PHE A 114 4.51 -17.67 3.10
N SER A 115 4.52 -18.07 4.38
CA SER A 115 3.86 -17.29 5.43
C SER A 115 4.46 -15.89 5.65
N ILE A 116 5.75 -15.70 5.36
CA ILE A 116 6.38 -14.36 5.36
C ILE A 116 5.84 -13.54 4.18
N PHE A 117 5.72 -14.14 3.00
CA PHE A 117 5.17 -13.45 1.84
C PHE A 117 3.68 -13.12 1.97
N ASP A 118 2.90 -13.95 2.68
CA ASP A 118 1.52 -13.58 3.04
C ASP A 118 1.47 -12.30 3.88
N LYS A 119 2.41 -12.13 4.82
CA LYS A 119 2.53 -10.88 5.59
C LYS A 119 2.93 -9.71 4.69
N PHE A 120 3.86 -9.91 3.76
CA PHE A 120 4.24 -8.90 2.78
C PHE A 120 3.06 -8.47 1.91
N LYS A 121 2.20 -9.41 1.50
CA LYS A 121 0.97 -9.10 0.76
C LYS A 121 0.04 -8.17 1.55
N ILE A 122 -0.16 -8.45 2.84
CA ILE A 122 -0.98 -7.60 3.73
C ILE A 122 -0.37 -6.21 3.89
N GLN A 123 0.95 -6.14 4.09
CA GLN A 123 1.67 -4.86 4.20
C GLN A 123 1.55 -4.05 2.91
N LEU A 124 1.74 -4.68 1.75
CA LEU A 124 1.58 -4.05 0.43
C LEU A 124 0.17 -3.50 0.23
N GLN A 125 -0.87 -4.25 0.63
CA GLN A 125 -2.24 -3.75 0.55
C GLN A 125 -2.47 -2.54 1.47
N THR A 126 -1.92 -2.57 2.69
CA THR A 126 -1.96 -1.43 3.60
C THR A 126 -1.31 -0.19 2.99
N MET A 127 -0.17 -0.33 2.31
CA MET A 127 0.52 0.78 1.65
C MET A 127 -0.28 1.37 0.49
N LYS A 128 -0.90 0.51 -0.33
CA LYS A 128 -1.80 0.94 -1.41
C LYS A 128 -2.94 1.78 -0.85
N ASN A 129 -3.61 1.28 0.18
CA ASN A 129 -4.70 1.98 0.84
C ASN A 129 -4.25 3.35 1.41
N SER A 130 -3.04 3.44 1.97
CA SER A 130 -2.49 4.71 2.45
C SER A 130 -2.18 5.68 1.32
N MET A 131 -1.69 5.20 0.17
CA MET A 131 -1.51 6.04 -1.02
C MET A 131 -2.83 6.50 -1.60
N ASP A 132 -3.84 5.64 -1.69
CA ASP A 132 -5.16 6.00 -2.19
C ASP A 132 -5.79 7.11 -1.32
N LYS A 133 -5.62 7.02 0.00
CA LYS A 133 -6.02 8.09 0.94
C LYS A 133 -5.27 9.40 0.66
N ALA A 134 -3.95 9.35 0.46
CA ALA A 134 -3.16 10.54 0.14
C ALA A 134 -3.59 11.16 -1.20
N TYR A 135 -3.83 10.34 -2.24
CA TYR A 135 -4.36 10.80 -3.52
C TYR A 135 -5.73 11.46 -3.37
N PHE A 136 -6.64 10.85 -2.61
CA PHE A 136 -7.98 11.38 -2.38
C PHE A 136 -7.94 12.72 -1.63
N HIS A 137 -7.14 12.80 -0.56
CA HIS A 137 -6.94 14.04 0.19
C HIS A 137 -6.43 15.17 -0.71
N ASN A 138 -5.41 14.90 -1.53
CA ASN A 138 -4.88 15.88 -2.48
C ASN A 138 -5.89 16.29 -3.56
N ASN A 139 -6.70 15.35 -4.07
CA ASN A 139 -7.73 15.65 -5.08
C ASN A 139 -8.86 16.53 -4.52
N ILE A 140 -9.36 16.23 -3.32
CA ILE A 140 -10.35 17.09 -2.63
C ILE A 140 -9.77 18.48 -2.44
N TYR A 141 -8.51 18.56 -2.00
CA TYR A 141 -7.82 19.82 -1.77
C TYR A 141 -7.71 20.67 -3.05
N LEU A 142 -7.24 20.09 -4.16
CA LEU A 142 -7.12 20.78 -5.44
C LEU A 142 -8.48 21.30 -5.94
N LYS A 143 -9.57 20.57 -5.67
CA LYS A 143 -10.93 21.01 -5.99
C LYS A 143 -11.35 22.21 -5.16
N LYS A 144 -11.14 22.19 -3.84
CA LYS A 144 -11.44 23.33 -2.94
C LYS A 144 -10.65 24.59 -3.29
N LYS A 145 -9.37 24.46 -3.68
CA LYS A 145 -8.54 25.60 -4.12
C LYS A 145 -9.08 26.25 -5.40
N LYS A 146 -9.55 25.46 -6.37
CA LYS A 146 -10.18 25.98 -7.61
C LYS A 146 -11.50 26.71 -7.32
N GLU A 147 -12.32 26.16 -6.41
CA GLU A 147 -13.58 26.80 -5.99
C GLU A 147 -13.33 28.15 -5.28
N ASN A 148 -12.34 28.23 -4.39
CA ASN A 148 -11.96 29.49 -3.74
C ASN A 148 -11.42 30.53 -4.74
N ASN A 149 -10.58 30.13 -5.69
CA ASN A 149 -10.06 31.06 -6.71
C ASN A 149 -11.16 31.55 -7.67
N ASN A 150 -12.12 30.69 -8.02
CA ASN A 150 -13.25 31.07 -8.86
C ASN A 150 -14.22 32.03 -8.13
N ASN A 151 -14.40 31.87 -6.82
CA ASN A 151 -15.19 32.80 -6.02
C ASN A 151 -14.52 34.19 -5.89
N ILE A 152 -13.18 34.25 -5.78
CA ILE A 152 -12.44 35.52 -5.73
C ILE A 152 -12.52 36.26 -7.07
N ASN A 153 -12.41 35.54 -8.19
CA ASN A 153 -12.46 36.13 -9.54
C ASN A 153 -13.87 36.57 -9.97
N ASN A 154 -14.92 36.10 -9.30
CA ASN A 154 -16.30 36.55 -9.55
C ASN A 154 -16.72 37.74 -8.68
N THR A 155 -15.91 38.15 -7.69
CA THR A 155 -16.17 39.33 -6.84
C THR A 155 -15.47 40.62 -7.30
N SER A 156 -14.70 40.61 -8.38
CA SER A 156 -13.94 41.78 -8.84
C SER A 156 -14.55 42.53 -10.04
N ILE A 157 -15.86 42.43 -10.26
CA ILE A 157 -16.61 43.32 -11.16
C ILE A 157 -17.96 43.67 -10.54
N PHE A 158 -17.97 44.46 -9.47
CA PHE A 158 -19.10 45.35 -9.16
C PHE A 158 -18.56 46.53 -8.35
N ASP A 159 -18.24 47.60 -9.08
CA ASP A 159 -18.03 48.94 -8.53
C ASP A 159 -19.26 49.39 -7.74
N GLY A 160 -19.00 50.16 -6.68
CA GLY A 160 -19.94 51.16 -6.17
C GLY A 160 -20.75 50.76 -4.92
N ASN A 161 -20.35 51.35 -3.79
CA ASN A 161 -21.21 51.80 -2.69
C ASN A 161 -22.45 50.95 -2.35
N ASN A 162 -22.33 50.03 -1.39
CA ASN A 162 -23.30 49.98 -0.30
C ASN A 162 -22.83 49.10 0.88
N LYS A 163 -22.71 49.75 2.04
CA LYS A 163 -22.62 49.11 3.34
C LYS A 163 -23.99 48.52 3.67
N ASN A 164 -24.01 47.24 4.07
CA ASN A 164 -24.93 46.56 5.00
C ASN A 164 -25.62 45.29 4.44
N ASN A 165 -25.52 44.21 5.23
CA ASN A 165 -26.34 42.98 5.27
C ASN A 165 -25.93 41.68 4.51
N ASN A 166 -24.64 41.35 4.37
CA ASN A 166 -24.22 40.03 3.82
C ASN A 166 -23.95 38.90 4.85
N ASN A 167 -24.04 39.16 6.16
CA ASN A 167 -23.67 38.15 7.16
C ASN A 167 -24.65 36.97 7.26
N ASN A 168 -25.94 37.17 6.96
CA ASN A 168 -26.94 36.11 7.06
C ASN A 168 -26.85 35.10 5.91
N MET A 169 -26.56 35.56 4.69
CA MET A 169 -26.47 34.66 3.53
C MET A 169 -25.26 33.73 3.63
N ASN A 170 -24.11 34.27 4.05
CA ASN A 170 -22.89 33.48 4.25
C ASN A 170 -23.06 32.40 5.33
N HIS A 171 -23.82 32.69 6.39
CA HIS A 171 -24.17 31.70 7.41
C HIS A 171 -25.02 30.56 6.81
N VAL A 172 -26.08 30.90 6.06
CA VAL A 172 -26.95 29.93 5.39
C VAL A 172 -26.18 29.06 4.39
N PHE A 173 -25.22 29.62 3.65
CA PHE A 173 -24.37 28.83 2.75
C PHE A 173 -23.40 27.92 3.51
N SER A 174 -22.83 28.39 4.63
CA SER A 174 -21.94 27.55 5.45
C SER A 174 -22.68 26.40 6.13
N GLU A 175 -23.92 26.63 6.60
CA GLU A 175 -24.78 25.58 7.15
C GLU A 175 -25.18 24.58 6.06
N ARG A 176 -25.50 25.06 4.85
CA ARG A 176 -25.80 24.18 3.72
C ARG A 176 -24.62 23.26 3.38
N ILE A 177 -23.40 23.80 3.35
CA ILE A 177 -22.20 23.00 3.06
C ILE A 177 -21.92 22.00 4.20
N ALA A 178 -22.12 22.40 5.45
CA ALA A 178 -21.99 21.49 6.59
C ALA A 178 -23.01 20.34 6.51
N LEU A 179 -24.27 20.64 6.15
CA LEU A 179 -25.33 19.65 5.96
C LEU A 179 -25.06 18.71 4.77
N GLU A 180 -24.57 19.23 3.64
CA GLU A 180 -24.18 18.41 2.48
C GLU A 180 -23.02 17.46 2.84
N ASN A 181 -22.06 17.89 3.67
CA ASN A 181 -20.99 17.03 4.16
C ASN A 181 -21.50 15.96 5.13
N SER A 182 -22.39 16.33 6.06
CA SER A 182 -23.00 15.35 6.98
C SER A 182 -23.85 14.32 6.25
N LEU A 183 -24.57 14.71 5.19
CA LEU A 183 -25.33 13.79 4.35
C LEU A 183 -24.43 12.81 3.60
N SER A 184 -23.32 13.31 3.03
CA SER A 184 -22.33 12.46 2.35
C SER A 184 -21.64 11.47 3.29
N GLU A 185 -21.33 11.87 4.53
CA GLU A 185 -20.84 10.94 5.55
C GLU A 185 -21.90 9.90 5.95
N LEU A 186 -23.18 10.29 6.03
CA LEU A 186 -24.28 9.39 6.34
C LEU A 186 -24.50 8.34 5.23
N ASP A 187 -24.41 8.76 3.96
CA ASP A 187 -24.49 7.85 2.80
C ASP A 187 -23.32 6.86 2.80
N ASN A 188 -22.11 7.30 3.17
CA ASN A 188 -20.96 6.41 3.32
C ASN A 188 -21.14 5.41 4.47
N MET A 189 -21.71 5.84 5.60
CA MET A 189 -22.01 4.95 6.73
C MET A 189 -23.12 3.94 6.39
N LEU A 190 -24.15 4.35 5.65
CA LEU A 190 -25.22 3.46 5.17
C LEU A 190 -24.69 2.45 4.16
N SER A 191 -23.84 2.88 3.21
CA SER A 191 -23.18 2.00 2.25
C SER A 191 -22.33 0.93 2.94
N VAL A 192 -21.54 1.31 3.96
CA VAL A 192 -20.78 0.36 4.79
C VAL A 192 -21.71 -0.57 5.57
N GLY A 193 -22.83 -0.06 6.09
CA GLY A 193 -23.85 -0.84 6.80
C GLY A 193 -24.56 -1.87 5.92
N GLU A 194 -24.86 -1.54 4.66
CA GLU A 194 -25.45 -2.47 3.68
C GLU A 194 -24.48 -3.57 3.27
N ILE A 195 -23.20 -3.24 3.10
CA ILE A 195 -22.12 -4.21 2.87
C ILE A 195 -22.02 -5.20 4.04
N LEU A 196 -22.14 -4.71 5.28
CA LEU A 196 -22.11 -5.55 6.48
C LEU A 196 -23.37 -6.41 6.66
N LYS A 197 -24.57 -5.90 6.31
CA LYS A 197 -25.81 -6.68 6.28
C LYS A 197 -25.76 -7.79 5.23
N GLY A 198 -25.21 -7.52 4.05
CA GLY A 198 -25.00 -8.53 3.00
C GLY A 198 -24.02 -9.63 3.41
N LEU A 199 -23.03 -9.33 4.25
CA LEU A 199 -22.11 -10.32 4.84
C LEU A 199 -22.75 -11.14 5.96
N SER A 200 -23.70 -10.57 6.70
CA SER A 200 -24.46 -11.25 7.76
C SER A 200 -25.45 -12.30 7.25
N SER A 201 -25.85 -12.28 5.97
CA SER A 201 -26.68 -13.32 5.36
C SER A 201 -25.90 -14.55 4.88
N TYR A 202 -24.58 -14.58 5.08
CA TYR A 202 -23.69 -15.71 4.76
C TYR A 202 -23.04 -16.36 6.00
N LEU A 203 -23.52 -16.02 7.21
CA LEU A 203 -23.24 -16.70 8.47
C LEU A 203 -24.56 -17.28 9.01
#